data_AF-A0A842XLB5-F1
#
_entry.id   AF-A0A842XLB5-F1
#
_cell.length_a   1.000
_cell.length_b   1.000
_cell.length_c   1.000
_cell.angle_alpha   90.00
_cell.angle_beta   90.00
_cell.angle_gamma   90.00
#
_symmetry.space_group_name_H-M   'P 1'
#
loop_
_entity.id
_entity.type
_entity.pdbx_description
1 polymer ?
#
loop_
_entity_poly.entity_id
_entity_poly.type
_entity_poly.pdbx_seq_one_letter_code
_entity_poly.pdbx_strand_id
1 'polypeptide(L)'
;MAKAEEKEADWFATLDEELEKKTLQITDNLVEQNTQKIEINRNLLQDLFRIWIRFNKINVHYTMSPEPSNFAHFVVYPEQWDLKQDFNFSGVENVALTDRTQGRVGDSLKAWFYSVDSQTNFRLTFEYCEGEHYYKYAGWKRIFSNYVLMDIPITKFDEKKYHEILADVIKVWYESHLRRDREIVLKHLREKYEKGETFTQ
;
A
#
# COMPACT_ATOMS: atom_id res chain seq x y z
N MET A 1 64.29 7.74 32.02
CA MET A 1 64.11 7.90 30.56
C MET A 1 62.77 7.28 30.22
N ALA A 2 61.79 8.10 29.85
CA ALA A 2 60.44 7.66 29.49
C ALA A 2 60.34 7.55 27.96
N LYS A 3 60.17 6.32 27.48
CA LYS A 3 59.85 5.86 26.11
C LYS A 3 59.44 4.39 26.28
N ALA A 4 58.34 3.84 25.79
CA ALA A 4 57.32 4.33 24.89
C ALA A 4 56.05 3.50 25.14
N GLU A 5 54.93 4.15 25.44
CA GLU A 5 53.59 3.58 25.25
C GLU A 5 52.86 4.51 24.28
N GLU A 6 53.36 4.54 23.04
CA GLU A 6 52.63 5.11 21.93
C GLU A 6 51.54 4.11 21.52
N LYS A 7 50.30 4.45 21.85
CA LYS A 7 49.10 4.19 21.04
C LYS A 7 48.93 2.74 20.59
N GLU A 8 48.54 1.85 21.50
CA GLU A 8 47.34 1.08 21.17
C GLU A 8 46.23 2.12 21.05
N ALA A 9 45.91 2.51 19.81
CA ALA A 9 44.72 3.30 19.55
C ALA A 9 43.58 2.59 20.29
N ASP A 10 42.93 3.31 21.20
CA ASP A 10 41.84 2.78 22.02
C ASP A 10 40.80 2.20 21.07
N TRP A 11 40.88 0.88 20.88
CA TRP A 11 40.14 0.18 19.83
C TRP A 11 38.64 0.32 20.09
N PHE A 12 38.27 0.54 21.36
CA PHE A 12 36.92 0.84 21.77
C PHE A 12 36.50 2.25 21.36
N ALA A 13 37.35 3.27 21.49
CA ALA A 13 37.03 4.61 20.98
C ALA A 13 36.85 4.62 19.46
N THR A 14 37.65 3.83 18.73
CA THR A 14 37.48 3.67 17.27
C THR A 14 36.17 2.93 16.93
N LEU A 15 35.84 1.88 17.68
CA LEU A 15 34.58 1.16 17.56
C LEU A 15 33.38 2.06 17.86
N ASP A 16 33.44 2.85 18.92
CA ASP A 16 32.36 3.76 19.33
C ASP A 16 32.09 4.81 18.25
N GLU A 17 33.14 5.42 17.68
CA GLU A 17 32.98 6.32 16.53
C GLU A 17 32.36 5.63 15.30
N GLU A 18 32.72 4.37 15.01
CA GLU A 18 32.13 3.61 13.92
C GLU A 18 30.66 3.26 14.18
N LEU A 19 30.30 2.94 15.43
CA LEU A 19 28.94 2.66 15.85
C LEU A 19 28.07 3.93 15.82
N GLU A 20 28.60 5.07 16.25
CA GLU A 20 27.92 6.37 16.15
C GLU A 20 27.68 6.76 14.68
N LYS A 21 28.69 6.63 13.81
CA LYS A 21 28.54 6.89 12.37
C LYS A 21 27.47 6.01 11.75
N LYS A 22 27.43 4.72 12.09
CA LYS A 22 26.37 3.79 11.64
C LYS A 22 25.00 4.19 12.19
N THR A 23 24.92 4.60 13.45
CA THR A 23 23.66 5.02 14.09
C THR A 23 23.08 6.24 13.40
N LEU A 24 23.90 7.25 13.11
CA LEU A 24 23.48 8.46 12.39
C LEU A 24 22.99 8.14 10.98
N GLN A 25 23.76 7.35 10.21
CA GLN A 25 23.37 6.95 8.85
C GLN A 25 22.04 6.18 8.82
N ILE A 26 21.83 5.25 9.77
CA ILE A 26 20.58 4.49 9.86
C ILE A 26 19.43 5.41 10.25
N THR A 27 19.65 6.32 11.21
CA THR A 27 18.61 7.25 11.69
C THR A 27 18.15 8.18 10.57
N ASP A 28 19.08 8.77 9.81
CA ASP A 28 18.75 9.69 8.72
C ASP A 28 17.96 8.98 7.61
N ASN A 29 18.36 7.76 7.22
CA ASN A 29 17.65 6.95 6.23
C ASN A 29 16.23 6.58 6.72
N LEU A 30 16.08 6.24 8.00
CA LEU A 30 14.76 5.96 8.59
C LEU A 30 13.85 7.20 8.58
N VAL A 31 14.40 8.39 8.86
CA VAL A 31 13.65 9.65 8.82
C VAL A 31 13.18 9.98 7.40
N GLU A 32 14.05 9.81 6.40
CA GLU A 32 13.70 10.00 4.99
C GLU A 32 12.60 9.03 4.54
N GLN A 33 12.79 7.74 4.83
CA GLN A 33 11.81 6.69 4.52
C GLN A 33 10.45 6.96 5.19
N ASN A 34 10.46 7.36 6.46
CA ASN A 34 9.22 7.67 7.17
C ASN A 34 8.50 8.90 6.59
N THR A 35 9.25 9.93 6.17
CA THR A 35 8.69 11.12 5.53
C THR A 35 8.01 10.77 4.21
N GLN A 36 8.68 9.98 3.37
CA GLN A 36 8.11 9.49 2.11
C GLN A 36 6.85 8.65 2.33
N LYS A 37 6.87 7.76 3.34
CA LYS A 37 5.70 6.96 3.70
C LYS A 37 4.49 7.81 4.10
N ILE A 38 4.71 8.88 4.88
CA ILE A 38 3.64 9.81 5.28
C ILE A 38 2.99 10.45 4.06
N GLU A 39 3.79 10.93 3.10
CA GLU A 39 3.30 11.56 1.88
C GLU A 39 2.52 10.58 1.00
N ILE A 40 3.07 9.37 0.79
CA ILE A 40 2.40 8.30 0.03
C ILE A 40 1.06 7.95 0.68
N ASN A 41 1.02 7.73 1.99
CA ASN A 41 -0.21 7.38 2.70
C ASN A 41 -1.25 8.48 2.66
N ARG A 42 -0.83 9.75 2.77
CA ARG A 42 -1.70 10.91 2.65
C ARG A 42 -2.38 10.93 1.27
N ASN A 43 -1.63 10.75 0.20
CA ASN A 43 -2.18 10.75 -1.16
C ASN A 43 -3.07 9.54 -1.41
N LEU A 44 -2.60 8.35 -1.05
CA LEU A 44 -3.31 7.08 -1.22
C LEU A 44 -4.69 7.08 -0.55
N LEU A 45 -4.77 7.51 0.72
CA LEU A 45 -6.04 7.57 1.43
C LEU A 45 -7.02 8.56 0.80
N GLN A 46 -6.53 9.74 0.39
CA GLN A 46 -7.37 10.73 -0.30
C GLN A 46 -7.90 10.20 -1.63
N ASP A 47 -7.03 9.60 -2.44
CA ASP A 47 -7.38 9.13 -3.78
C ASP A 47 -8.36 7.96 -3.73
N LEU A 48 -8.11 6.97 -2.87
CA LEU A 48 -9.04 5.85 -2.69
C LEU A 48 -10.38 6.29 -2.14
N PHE A 49 -10.41 7.29 -1.25
CA PHE A 49 -11.68 7.82 -0.75
C PHE A 49 -12.44 8.60 -1.82
N ARG A 50 -11.76 9.38 -2.67
CA ARG A 50 -12.38 10.04 -3.83
C ARG A 50 -12.95 9.02 -4.82
N ILE A 51 -12.23 7.92 -5.08
CA ILE A 51 -12.70 6.81 -5.90
C ILE A 51 -13.94 6.18 -5.26
N TRP A 52 -13.91 5.91 -3.96
CA TRP A 52 -15.04 5.39 -3.20
C TRP A 52 -16.30 6.25 -3.39
N ILE A 53 -16.18 7.57 -3.22
CA ILE A 53 -17.28 8.53 -3.44
C ILE A 53 -17.80 8.43 -4.89
N ARG A 54 -16.89 8.37 -5.87
CA ARG A 54 -17.28 8.34 -7.29
C ARG A 54 -18.06 7.08 -7.66
N PHE A 55 -17.64 5.93 -7.16
CA PHE A 55 -18.26 4.64 -7.45
C PHE A 55 -19.61 4.47 -6.73
N ASN A 56 -19.78 5.04 -5.54
CA ASN A 56 -21.09 5.06 -4.87
C ASN A 56 -22.18 5.72 -5.73
N LYS A 57 -21.83 6.71 -6.59
CA LYS A 57 -22.79 7.35 -7.50
C LYS A 57 -23.39 6.39 -8.54
N ILE A 58 -22.79 5.23 -8.77
CA ILE A 58 -23.32 4.18 -9.64
C ILE A 58 -23.75 2.92 -8.87
N ASN A 59 -24.04 3.08 -7.57
CA ASN A 59 -24.49 2.02 -6.68
C ASN A 59 -23.50 0.84 -6.57
N VAL A 60 -22.20 1.14 -6.63
CA VAL A 60 -21.13 0.21 -6.29
C VAL A 60 -20.77 0.40 -4.82
N HIS A 61 -20.69 -0.71 -4.08
CA HIS A 61 -20.48 -0.68 -2.64
C HIS A 61 -19.07 -1.13 -2.29
N TYR A 62 -18.23 -0.18 -1.92
CA TYR A 62 -16.87 -0.44 -1.44
C TYR A 62 -16.77 -0.35 0.08
N THR A 63 -15.88 -1.13 0.67
CA THR A 63 -15.37 -0.97 2.04
C THR A 63 -13.91 -0.55 1.97
N MET A 64 -13.55 0.49 2.72
CA MET A 64 -12.18 0.98 2.80
C MET A 64 -11.55 0.62 4.16
N SER A 65 -10.27 0.29 4.15
CA SER A 65 -9.45 0.06 5.34
C SER A 65 -8.19 0.90 5.21
N PRO A 66 -7.84 1.78 6.16
CA PRO A 66 -8.65 2.21 7.30
C PRO A 66 -9.96 2.88 6.87
N GLU A 67 -10.95 2.90 7.74
CA GLU A 67 -12.25 3.52 7.48
C GLU A 67 -12.10 5.05 7.30
N PRO A 68 -12.88 5.72 6.42
CA PRO A 68 -12.77 7.16 6.20
C PRO A 68 -12.94 8.01 7.46
N SER A 69 -13.79 7.59 8.39
CA SER A 69 -13.99 8.23 9.69
C SER A 69 -12.71 8.28 10.55
N ASN A 70 -11.73 7.40 10.30
CA ASN A 70 -10.47 7.39 11.04
C ASN A 70 -9.54 8.53 10.63
N PHE A 71 -9.42 8.81 9.33
CA PHE A 71 -8.42 9.75 8.79
C PHE A 71 -9.00 11.07 8.28
N ALA A 72 -10.31 11.15 8.03
CA ALA A 72 -10.96 12.35 7.52
C ALA A 72 -11.86 13.02 8.58
N HIS A 73 -11.86 14.35 8.57
CA HIS A 73 -12.83 15.19 9.27
C HIS A 73 -13.91 15.60 8.27
N PHE A 74 -15.18 15.32 8.59
CA PHE A 74 -16.30 15.58 7.70
C PHE A 74 -17.09 16.80 8.14
N VAL A 75 -17.21 17.79 7.25
CA VAL A 75 -18.17 18.89 7.38
C VAL A 75 -19.54 18.43 6.87
N VAL A 76 -19.56 17.77 5.70
CA VAL A 76 -20.73 17.14 5.10
C VAL A 76 -20.32 15.79 4.53
N TYR A 77 -20.79 14.69 5.11
CA TYR A 77 -20.42 13.36 4.65
C TYR A 77 -21.15 12.96 3.35
N PRO A 78 -20.48 12.38 2.33
CA PRO A 78 -19.03 12.21 2.17
C PRO A 78 -18.35 13.31 1.34
N GLU A 79 -19.07 14.40 1.02
CA GLU A 79 -18.70 15.35 -0.05
C GLU A 79 -17.74 16.45 0.39
N GLN A 80 -17.83 16.93 1.63
CA GLN A 80 -16.99 17.99 2.18
C GLN A 80 -16.20 17.47 3.37
N TRP A 81 -14.89 17.35 3.18
CA TRP A 81 -14.00 16.77 4.16
C TRP A 81 -12.57 17.27 3.98
N ASP A 82 -11.81 17.19 5.06
CA ASP A 82 -10.39 17.45 5.12
C ASP A 82 -9.69 16.31 5.87
N LEU A 83 -8.39 16.17 5.70
CA LEU A 83 -7.62 15.22 6.50
C LEU A 83 -7.49 15.71 7.94
N LYS A 84 -7.64 14.79 8.88
CA LYS A 84 -7.34 15.03 10.29
C LYS A 84 -5.87 15.35 10.47
N GLN A 85 -5.56 16.44 11.18
CA GLN A 85 -4.19 16.87 11.43
C GLN A 85 -3.46 15.95 12.43
N ASP A 86 -4.21 15.33 13.34
CA ASP A 86 -3.74 14.43 14.39
C ASP A 86 -3.67 12.95 13.94
N PHE A 87 -4.03 12.65 12.70
CA PHE A 87 -3.99 11.29 12.19
C PHE A 87 -2.55 10.83 11.91
N ASN A 88 -2.17 9.67 12.47
CA ASN A 88 -0.83 9.10 12.29
C ASN A 88 -0.72 8.39 10.92
N PHE A 89 -0.34 9.13 9.88
CA PHE A 89 -0.10 8.59 8.54
C PHE A 89 1.11 7.64 8.47
N SER A 90 2.15 7.84 9.29
CA SER A 90 3.32 6.95 9.31
C SER A 90 2.99 5.53 9.78
N GLY A 91 2.02 5.39 10.68
CA GLY A 91 1.58 4.10 11.23
C GLY A 91 0.63 3.31 10.31
N VAL A 92 0.25 3.85 9.15
CA VAL A 92 -0.60 3.13 8.20
C VAL A 92 0.26 2.18 7.38
N GLU A 93 0.16 0.90 7.69
CA GLU A 93 0.91 -0.16 6.99
C GLU A 93 0.15 -0.74 5.79
N ASN A 94 -1.18 -0.72 5.84
CA ASN A 94 -2.04 -1.34 4.84
C ASN A 94 -3.22 -0.43 4.54
N VAL A 95 -3.49 -0.25 3.25
CA VAL A 95 -4.68 0.42 2.76
C VAL A 95 -5.38 -0.46 1.74
N ALA A 96 -6.70 -0.59 1.86
CA ALA A 96 -7.49 -1.42 0.95
C ALA A 96 -8.80 -0.73 0.57
N LEU A 97 -9.21 -0.88 -0.68
CA LEU A 97 -10.54 -0.57 -1.19
C LEU A 97 -11.14 -1.86 -1.76
N THR A 98 -12.09 -2.45 -1.05
CA THR A 98 -12.66 -3.78 -1.36
C THR A 98 -14.11 -3.68 -1.81
N ASP A 99 -14.42 -4.33 -2.92
CA ASP A 99 -15.75 -4.49 -3.49
C ASP A 99 -16.60 -5.47 -2.69
N ARG A 100 -17.78 -4.99 -2.32
CA ARG A 100 -18.85 -5.73 -1.66
C ARG A 100 -20.08 -5.87 -2.53
N THR A 101 -20.04 -5.37 -3.76
CA THR A 101 -21.11 -5.55 -4.74
C THR A 101 -21.27 -7.02 -5.07
N GLN A 102 -22.52 -7.48 -5.19
CA GLN A 102 -22.83 -8.88 -5.51
C GLN A 102 -22.13 -9.31 -6.81
N GLY A 103 -21.49 -10.48 -6.79
CA GLY A 103 -20.75 -11.02 -7.94
C GLY A 103 -19.31 -10.48 -8.10
N ARG A 104 -18.88 -9.54 -7.25
CA ARG A 104 -17.53 -8.97 -7.23
C ARG A 104 -16.89 -8.99 -5.84
N VAL A 105 -17.53 -9.69 -4.91
CA VAL A 105 -17.07 -9.77 -3.52
C VAL A 105 -15.63 -10.27 -3.46
N GLY A 106 -14.74 -9.41 -2.95
CA GLY A 106 -13.33 -9.70 -2.82
C GLY A 106 -12.42 -9.05 -3.87
N ASP A 107 -12.99 -8.48 -4.94
CA ASP A 107 -12.22 -7.60 -5.83
C ASP A 107 -11.74 -6.39 -5.04
N SER A 108 -10.45 -6.12 -5.04
CA SER A 108 -9.91 -5.06 -4.20
C SER A 108 -8.62 -4.47 -4.73
N LEU A 109 -8.46 -3.18 -4.49
CA LEU A 109 -7.20 -2.49 -4.63
C LEU A 109 -6.53 -2.44 -3.25
N LYS A 110 -5.35 -3.03 -3.11
CA LYS A 110 -4.61 -3.09 -1.84
C LYS A 110 -3.22 -2.51 -2.00
N ALA A 111 -2.81 -1.70 -1.04
CA ALA A 111 -1.45 -1.20 -0.96
C ALA A 111 -0.88 -1.43 0.44
N TRP A 112 0.40 -1.77 0.49
CA TRP A 112 1.11 -1.97 1.76
C TRP A 112 2.60 -1.69 1.62
N PHE A 113 3.25 -1.59 2.78
CA PHE A 113 4.68 -1.42 2.87
C PHE A 113 5.35 -2.70 3.37
N TYR A 114 6.54 -2.98 2.87
CA TYR A 114 7.37 -4.07 3.37
C TYR A 114 8.84 -3.72 3.23
N SER A 115 9.67 -4.23 4.14
CA SER A 115 11.11 -3.92 4.16
C SER A 115 11.93 -5.07 3.61
N VAL A 116 12.87 -4.77 2.72
CA VAL A 116 13.89 -5.69 2.21
C VAL A 116 15.23 -5.00 2.36
N ASP A 117 16.21 -5.65 2.99
CA ASP A 117 17.57 -5.14 3.16
C ASP A 117 17.64 -3.68 3.68
N SER A 118 16.81 -3.36 4.69
CA SER A 118 16.69 -2.00 5.29
C SER A 118 16.11 -0.92 4.37
N GLN A 119 15.53 -1.30 3.23
CA GLN A 119 14.78 -0.42 2.34
C GLN A 119 13.29 -0.75 2.41
N THR A 120 12.47 0.21 2.79
CA THR A 120 11.02 0.09 2.69
C THR A 120 10.57 0.21 1.22
N ASN A 121 9.76 -0.76 0.80
CA ASN A 121 9.12 -0.81 -0.50
C ASN A 121 7.62 -0.55 -0.34
N PHE A 122 7.05 0.05 -1.36
CA PHE A 122 5.62 0.23 -1.54
C PHE A 122 5.11 -0.73 -2.60
N ARG A 123 4.08 -1.47 -2.26
CA ARG A 123 3.40 -2.39 -3.18
C ARG A 123 1.93 -2.01 -3.31
N LEU A 124 1.46 -1.98 -4.54
CA LEU A 124 0.05 -1.81 -4.91
C LEU A 124 -0.37 -2.99 -5.78
N THR A 125 -1.46 -3.66 -5.41
CA THR A 125 -2.00 -4.80 -6.15
C THR A 125 -3.50 -4.68 -6.35
N PHE A 126 -3.96 -5.30 -7.44
CA PHE A 126 -5.37 -5.63 -7.60
C PHE A 126 -5.57 -7.10 -7.24
N GLU A 127 -6.31 -7.38 -6.18
CA GLU A 127 -6.66 -8.72 -5.73
C GLU A 127 -8.10 -9.06 -6.15
N TYR A 128 -8.34 -10.31 -6.52
CA TYR A 128 -9.65 -10.78 -6.94
C TYR A 128 -9.90 -12.22 -6.45
N CYS A 129 -11.15 -12.53 -6.12
CA CYS A 129 -11.55 -13.88 -5.74
C CYS A 129 -11.73 -14.76 -6.99
N GLU A 130 -10.97 -15.85 -7.10
CA GLU A 130 -11.11 -16.82 -8.18
C GLU A 130 -12.32 -17.74 -7.98
N GLY A 131 -12.66 -18.03 -6.72
CA GLY A 131 -13.79 -18.87 -6.35
C GLY A 131 -13.60 -19.53 -4.99
N GLU A 132 -14.52 -20.43 -4.66
CA GLU A 132 -14.50 -21.23 -3.43
C GLU A 132 -14.12 -22.67 -3.73
N HIS A 133 -13.18 -23.22 -2.95
CA HIS A 133 -12.75 -24.61 -3.03
C HIS A 133 -12.95 -25.32 -1.70
N TYR A 134 -13.45 -26.56 -1.74
CA TYR A 134 -13.67 -27.36 -0.54
C TYR A 134 -12.44 -28.22 -0.23
N TYR A 135 -11.82 -27.97 0.93
CA TYR A 135 -10.72 -28.77 1.44
C TYR A 135 -11.22 -29.69 2.55
N LYS A 136 -11.00 -31.01 2.39
CA LYS A 136 -11.53 -32.08 3.26
C LYS A 136 -11.37 -31.80 4.77
N TYR A 137 -10.28 -31.16 5.19
CA TYR A 137 -9.96 -30.89 6.60
C TYR A 137 -10.01 -29.40 6.99
N ALA A 138 -10.24 -28.49 6.04
CA ALA A 138 -10.25 -27.05 6.28
C ALA A 138 -11.55 -26.35 5.86
N GLY A 139 -12.51 -27.10 5.31
CA GLY A 139 -13.81 -26.59 4.86
C GLY A 139 -13.73 -25.81 3.55
N TRP A 140 -14.74 -24.98 3.31
CA TRP A 140 -14.77 -24.06 2.18
C TRP A 140 -13.75 -22.94 2.39
N LYS A 141 -12.88 -22.75 1.40
CA LYS A 141 -11.87 -21.70 1.36
C LYS A 141 -12.00 -20.89 0.10
N ARG A 142 -11.74 -19.58 0.20
CA ARG A 142 -11.70 -18.71 -0.97
C ARG A 142 -10.29 -18.65 -1.51
N ILE A 143 -10.17 -18.83 -2.82
CA ILE A 143 -8.91 -18.68 -3.54
C ILE A 143 -8.87 -17.25 -4.06
N PHE A 144 -7.82 -16.53 -3.69
CA PHE A 144 -7.54 -15.19 -4.17
C PHE A 144 -6.29 -15.21 -5.03
N SER A 145 -6.30 -14.39 -6.06
CA SER A 145 -5.12 -14.09 -6.87
C SER A 145 -4.96 -12.58 -6.94
N ASN A 146 -3.73 -12.13 -7.16
CA ASN A 146 -3.45 -10.71 -7.35
C ASN A 146 -2.61 -10.42 -8.60
N TYR A 147 -2.73 -9.19 -9.08
CA TYR A 147 -1.88 -8.58 -10.09
C TYR A 147 -1.11 -7.43 -9.46
N VAL A 148 0.20 -7.39 -9.69
CA VAL A 148 1.09 -6.37 -9.16
C VAL A 148 1.01 -5.14 -10.06
N LEU A 149 0.45 -4.06 -9.53
CA LEU A 149 0.27 -2.81 -10.26
C LEU A 149 1.49 -1.90 -10.15
N MET A 150 2.11 -1.88 -8.97
CA MET A 150 3.32 -1.15 -8.68
C MET A 150 4.06 -1.85 -7.53
N ASP A 151 5.37 -1.98 -7.67
CA ASP A 151 6.23 -2.52 -6.63
C ASP A 151 7.60 -1.86 -6.71
N ILE A 152 7.86 -0.92 -5.81
CA ILE A 152 9.05 -0.05 -5.88
C ILE A 152 9.52 0.36 -4.47
N PRO A 153 10.80 0.69 -4.30
CA PRO A 153 11.24 1.38 -3.11
C PRO A 153 10.52 2.71 -2.92
N ILE A 154 10.19 3.06 -1.67
CA ILE A 154 9.48 4.32 -1.39
C ILE A 154 10.31 5.55 -1.76
N THR A 155 11.63 5.45 -1.72
CA THR A 155 12.56 6.52 -2.15
C THR A 155 12.54 6.74 -3.67
N LYS A 156 11.96 5.82 -4.44
CA LYS A 156 11.77 5.93 -5.90
C LYS A 156 10.30 6.12 -6.27
N PHE A 157 9.44 6.42 -5.30
CA PHE A 157 8.03 6.63 -5.56
C PHE A 157 7.83 7.85 -6.46
N ASP A 158 7.05 7.66 -7.53
CA ASP A 158 6.66 8.71 -8.46
C ASP A 158 5.14 8.82 -8.43
N GLU A 159 4.66 9.93 -7.85
CA GLU A 159 3.23 10.22 -7.71
C GLU A 159 2.52 10.24 -9.06
N LYS A 160 3.17 10.77 -10.11
CA LYS A 160 2.57 10.84 -11.45
C LYS A 160 2.37 9.44 -12.00
N LYS A 161 3.40 8.58 -11.90
CA LYS A 161 3.31 7.19 -12.35
C LYS A 161 2.27 6.40 -11.55
N TYR A 162 2.18 6.65 -10.25
CA TYR A 162 1.14 6.08 -9.39
C TYR A 162 -0.26 6.48 -9.87
N HIS A 163 -0.52 7.77 -10.13
CA HIS A 163 -1.80 8.25 -10.64
C HIS A 163 -2.13 7.73 -12.04
N GLU A 164 -1.13 7.58 -12.92
CA GLU A 164 -1.31 6.98 -14.24
C GLU A 164 -1.79 5.52 -14.14
N ILE A 165 -1.14 4.71 -13.28
CA ILE A 165 -1.53 3.32 -13.02
C ILE A 165 -2.94 3.26 -12.40
N LEU A 166 -3.20 4.11 -11.40
CA LEU A 166 -4.49 4.16 -10.74
C LEU A 166 -5.60 4.53 -11.74
N ALA A 167 -5.40 5.58 -12.54
CA ALA A 167 -6.37 6.01 -13.53
C ALA A 167 -6.66 4.93 -14.58
N ASP A 168 -5.64 4.18 -15.01
CA ASP A 168 -5.79 3.07 -15.95
C ASP A 168 -6.69 1.97 -15.39
N VAL A 169 -6.38 1.45 -14.20
CA VAL A 169 -7.15 0.36 -13.58
C VAL A 169 -8.55 0.83 -13.19
N ILE A 170 -8.68 2.01 -12.58
CA ILE A 170 -9.96 2.50 -12.07
C ILE A 170 -10.95 2.80 -13.19
N LYS A 171 -10.51 3.33 -14.34
CA LYS A 171 -11.40 3.55 -15.50
C LYS A 171 -11.98 2.23 -16.02
N VAL A 172 -11.15 1.21 -16.15
CA VAL A 172 -11.58 -0.11 -16.62
C VAL A 172 -12.46 -0.80 -15.59
N TRP A 173 -12.13 -0.70 -14.30
CA TRP A 173 -12.96 -1.24 -13.23
C TRP A 173 -14.34 -0.57 -13.21
N TYR A 174 -14.39 0.75 -13.34
CA TYR A 174 -15.63 1.51 -13.44
C TYR A 174 -16.48 1.09 -14.65
N GLU A 175 -15.86 0.96 -15.83
CA GLU A 175 -16.53 0.44 -17.03
C GLU A 175 -17.09 -0.98 -16.80
N SER A 176 -16.31 -1.84 -16.16
CA SER A 176 -16.71 -3.20 -15.83
C SER A 176 -18.01 -3.22 -15.01
N HIS A 177 -18.15 -2.29 -14.06
CA HIS A 177 -19.37 -2.17 -13.26
C HIS A 177 -20.56 -1.69 -14.08
N LEU A 178 -20.38 -0.66 -14.91
CA LEU A 178 -21.45 -0.15 -15.78
C LEU A 178 -21.98 -1.22 -16.74
N ARG A 179 -21.08 -2.04 -17.30
CA ARG A 179 -21.42 -3.14 -18.20
C ARG A 179 -21.85 -4.41 -17.48
N ARG A 180 -21.72 -4.46 -16.14
CA ARG A 180 -21.96 -5.65 -15.31
C ARG A 180 -21.15 -6.87 -15.74
N ASP A 181 -19.97 -6.64 -16.29
CA ASP A 181 -19.06 -7.68 -16.77
C ASP A 181 -17.73 -7.54 -16.03
N ARG A 182 -17.41 -8.53 -15.19
CA ARG A 182 -16.18 -8.55 -14.40
C ARG A 182 -14.97 -8.93 -15.25
N GLU A 183 -15.15 -9.67 -16.33
CA GLU A 183 -14.02 -10.13 -17.14
C GLU A 183 -13.30 -8.96 -17.82
N ILE A 184 -13.98 -7.83 -18.03
CA ILE A 184 -13.37 -6.60 -18.58
C ILE A 184 -12.15 -6.16 -17.76
N VAL A 185 -12.28 -6.09 -16.44
CA VAL A 185 -11.16 -5.66 -15.59
C VAL A 185 -10.12 -6.77 -15.45
N LEU A 186 -10.54 -8.04 -15.32
CA LEU A 186 -9.61 -9.17 -15.18
C LEU A 186 -8.77 -9.41 -16.43
N LYS A 187 -9.35 -9.25 -17.62
CA LYS A 187 -8.63 -9.35 -18.89
C LYS A 187 -7.61 -8.22 -19.02
N HIS A 188 -8.01 -6.98 -18.74
CA HIS A 188 -7.09 -5.83 -18.74
C HIS A 188 -5.91 -6.04 -17.81
N LEU A 189 -6.17 -6.53 -16.58
CA LEU A 189 -5.13 -6.83 -15.61
C LEU A 189 -4.17 -7.91 -16.11
N ARG A 190 -4.71 -8.99 -16.68
CA ARG A 190 -3.93 -10.12 -17.21
C ARG A 190 -3.02 -9.74 -18.38
N GLU A 191 -3.47 -8.82 -19.22
CA GLU A 191 -2.73 -8.39 -20.41
C GLU A 191 -1.62 -7.39 -20.09
N LYS A 192 -1.77 -6.59 -19.02
CA LYS A 192 -0.90 -5.44 -18.74
C LYS A 192 -0.03 -5.55 -17.50
N TYR A 193 -0.43 -6.36 -16.52
CA TYR A 193 0.23 -6.43 -15.21
C TYR A 193 0.74 -7.83 -14.90
N GLU A 194 1.81 -7.89 -14.12
CA GLU A 194 2.40 -9.15 -13.69
C GLU A 194 1.45 -9.86 -12.71
N LYS A 195 1.21 -11.15 -12.96
CA LYS A 195 0.46 -11.99 -12.01
C LYS A 195 1.34 -12.23 -10.79
N GLY A 196 0.85 -11.83 -9.62
CA GLY A 196 1.50 -12.12 -8.35
C GLY A 196 1.04 -13.44 -7.77
N GLU A 197 0.77 -13.44 -6.47
CA GLU A 197 0.50 -14.63 -5.69
C GLU A 197 -0.93 -15.13 -5.85
N THR A 198 -1.09 -16.44 -5.74
CA THR A 198 -2.38 -17.11 -5.51
C THR A 198 -2.36 -17.73 -4.12
N PHE A 199 -3.35 -17.41 -3.29
CA PHE A 199 -3.41 -17.83 -1.89
C PHE A 199 -4.83 -18.12 -1.43
N THR A 200 -4.96 -18.76 -0.27
CA THR A 200 -6.26 -19.12 0.33
C THR A 200 -6.54 -18.31 1.59
N GLN A 201 -7.81 -17.92 1.78
CA GLN A 201 -8.35 -17.38 3.04
C GLN A 201 -9.44 -18.30 3.59
#